data_AF-A0A069DHF5-F1
#
_entry.id   AF-A0A069DHF5-F1
#
_cell.length_a   1.000
_cell.length_b   1.000
_cell.length_c   1.000
_cell.angle_alpha   90.00
_cell.angle_beta   90.00
_cell.angle_gamma   90.00
#
_symmetry.space_group_name_H-M   'P 1'
#
loop_
_entity.id
_entity.type
_entity.pdbx_description
1 polymer ?
#
loop_
_entity_poly.entity_id
_entity_poly.type
_entity_poly.pdbx_seq_one_letter_code
_entity_poly.pdbx_strand_id
1 'polypeptide(L)'
;MATTKILREDLAFEIRQLLVDIENSRFGKETLAAKIEELGLDITVERLDDSYQALIQALVDDKESTGKNVIERIEDLTAGAADVQDLKTKINMLGEYGNFNEVFSYDTSGNVNKHTVTGDVAFTIDYVYTDAANGILNYSEKKYTDPEGKNVTIKKIYTYDSATGNITGISTTTTIV
;
A
#
# COMPACT_ATOMS: atom_id res chain seq x y z
N MET A 1 0.17 -91.01 44.68
CA MET A 1 0.99 -91.55 43.58
C MET A 1 2.20 -90.64 43.43
N ALA A 2 3.42 -91.19 43.44
CA ALA A 2 4.63 -90.38 43.25
C ALA A 2 4.80 -90.09 41.77
N THR A 3 4.98 -88.82 41.39
CA THR A 3 5.31 -88.43 40.02
C THR A 3 6.79 -88.69 39.75
N THR A 4 7.09 -89.46 38.71
CA THR A 4 8.47 -89.66 38.23
C THR A 4 8.98 -88.37 37.59
N LYS A 5 10.16 -87.90 38.01
CA LYS A 5 10.84 -86.80 37.34
C LYS A 5 11.57 -87.35 36.11
N ILE A 6 11.31 -86.75 34.94
CA ILE A 6 12.02 -87.05 33.68
C ILE A 6 13.11 -85.98 33.52
N LEU A 7 14.35 -86.38 33.26
CA LEU A 7 15.45 -85.46 32.98
C LEU A 7 15.38 -85.01 31.51
N ARG A 8 15.90 -83.82 31.19
CA ARG A 8 15.91 -83.30 29.81
C ARG A 8 16.68 -84.23 28.86
N GLU A 9 17.66 -84.95 29.40
CA GLU A 9 18.46 -85.98 28.72
C GLU A 9 17.66 -87.23 28.32
N ASP A 10 16.53 -87.48 28.99
CA ASP A 10 15.65 -88.61 28.69
C ASP A 10 14.69 -88.32 27.54
N LEU A 11 14.61 -87.07 27.07
CA LEU A 11 13.76 -86.66 25.97
C LEU A 11 14.39 -86.98 24.61
N ALA A 12 13.56 -87.28 23.61
CA ALA A 12 14.00 -87.36 22.23
C ALA A 12 14.62 -86.03 21.77
N PHE A 13 15.56 -86.10 20.82
CA PHE A 13 16.33 -84.96 20.35
C PHE A 13 15.44 -83.80 19.86
N GLU A 14 14.38 -84.14 19.14
CA GLU A 14 13.42 -83.20 18.57
C GLU A 14 12.65 -82.43 19.64
N ILE A 15 12.29 -83.10 20.75
CA ILE A 15 11.58 -82.47 21.88
C ILE A 15 12.54 -81.56 22.66
N ARG A 16 13.81 -81.96 22.82
CA ARG A 16 14.84 -81.10 23.40
C ARG A 16 15.05 -79.84 22.57
N GLN A 17 15.11 -79.99 21.25
CA GLN A 17 15.28 -78.88 20.34
C GLN A 17 14.08 -77.93 20.42
N LEU A 18 12.86 -78.46 20.44
CA LEU A 18 11.65 -77.65 20.63
C LEU A 18 11.66 -76.87 21.95
N LEU A 19 12.16 -77.46 23.04
CA LEU A 19 12.33 -76.78 24.32
C LEU A 19 13.38 -75.67 24.26
N VAL A 20 14.49 -75.89 23.56
CA VAL A 20 15.52 -74.85 23.31
C VAL A 20 14.93 -73.72 22.48
N ASP A 21 14.17 -74.04 21.43
CA ASP A 21 13.53 -73.06 20.56
C ASP A 21 12.48 -72.26 21.34
N ILE A 22 11.71 -72.91 22.23
CA ILE A 22 10.75 -72.26 23.11
C ILE A 22 11.45 -71.37 24.15
N GLU A 23 12.54 -71.83 24.77
CA GLU A 23 13.35 -71.03 25.70
C GLU A 23 13.93 -69.79 25.01
N ASN A 24 14.49 -69.96 23.81
CA ASN A 24 15.01 -68.86 22.99
C ASN A 24 13.90 -67.89 22.55
N SER A 25 12.71 -68.40 22.21
CA SER A 25 11.57 -67.55 21.85
C SER A 25 11.00 -66.78 23.05
N ARG A 26 11.09 -67.34 24.26
CA ARG A 26 10.63 -66.69 25.51
C ARG A 26 11.49 -65.50 25.93
N PHE A 27 12.75 -65.44 25.49
CA PHE A 27 13.66 -64.30 25.74
C PHE A 27 13.76 -63.32 24.57
N GLY A 28 13.14 -63.60 23.42
CA GLY A 28 13.04 -62.69 22.27
C GLY A 28 11.97 -61.60 22.43
N LYS A 29 12.02 -60.81 23.51
CA LYS A 29 11.29 -59.53 23.58
C LYS A 29 12.19 -58.41 23.09
N GLU A 30 12.58 -58.45 21.82
CA GLU A 30 12.64 -57.18 21.10
C GLU A 30 11.19 -56.73 20.98
N THR A 31 10.84 -55.69 21.73
CA THR A 31 9.53 -55.06 21.56
C THR A 31 9.44 -54.54 20.12
N LEU A 32 8.23 -54.40 19.58
CA LEU A 32 8.05 -53.73 18.28
C LEU A 32 8.78 -52.38 18.25
N ALA A 33 8.88 -51.70 19.41
CA ALA A 33 9.66 -50.48 19.60
C ALA A 33 11.17 -50.68 19.36
N ALA A 34 11.79 -51.74 19.90
CA ALA A 34 13.20 -52.04 19.64
C ALA A 34 13.49 -52.33 18.16
N LYS A 35 12.56 -53.01 17.47
CA LYS A 35 12.65 -53.23 16.01
C LYS A 35 12.44 -51.96 15.18
N ILE A 36 11.58 -51.05 15.62
CA ILE A 36 11.38 -49.74 14.98
C ILE A 36 12.64 -48.88 15.11
N GLU A 37 13.30 -48.94 16.27
CA GLU A 37 14.59 -48.28 16.54
C GLU A 37 15.74 -48.88 15.71
N GLU A 38 15.82 -50.22 15.62
CA GLU A 38 16.82 -50.92 14.81
C GLU A 38 16.65 -50.67 13.29
N LEU A 39 15.41 -50.57 12.80
CA LEU A 39 15.11 -50.24 11.41
C LEU A 39 15.32 -48.76 11.07
N GLY A 40 15.70 -47.92 12.03
CA GLY A 40 15.90 -46.47 11.82
C GLY A 40 14.63 -45.76 11.34
N LEU A 41 13.46 -46.31 11.67
CA LEU A 41 12.15 -45.73 11.37
C LEU A 41 11.80 -44.71 12.46
N ASP A 42 12.68 -43.74 12.64
CA ASP A 42 12.37 -42.58 13.44
C ASP A 42 11.34 -41.76 12.65
N ILE A 43 10.06 -41.87 13.03
CA ILE A 43 8.97 -41.03 12.50
C ILE A 43 9.03 -39.68 13.25
N THR A 44 10.22 -39.10 13.28
CA THR A 44 10.44 -37.71 13.62
C THR A 44 10.14 -36.90 12.37
N VAL A 45 9.50 -35.74 12.57
CA VAL A 45 9.17 -34.76 11.53
C VAL A 45 10.42 -34.31 10.72
N GLU A 46 11.63 -34.68 11.18
CA GLU A 46 12.92 -34.51 10.52
C GLU A 46 13.08 -35.30 9.21
N ARG A 47 12.22 -36.29 8.90
CA ARG A 47 12.22 -37.04 7.62
C ARG A 47 11.17 -36.59 6.61
N LEU A 48 10.78 -35.32 6.60
CA LEU A 48 10.34 -34.74 5.33
C LEU A 48 11.57 -34.80 4.40
N ASP A 49 11.56 -35.75 3.46
CA ASP A 49 12.54 -35.85 2.35
C ASP A 49 12.85 -34.43 1.83
N ASP A 50 14.12 -34.16 1.50
CA ASP A 50 14.62 -32.91 0.94
C ASP A 50 13.66 -32.31 -0.10
N SER A 51 12.94 -33.14 -0.85
CA SER A 51 11.88 -32.73 -1.78
C SER A 51 10.73 -31.93 -1.13
N TYR A 52 10.24 -32.35 0.04
CA TYR A 52 9.21 -31.64 0.79
C TYR A 52 9.73 -30.38 1.45
N GLN A 53 10.98 -30.38 1.94
CA GLN A 53 11.61 -29.17 2.48
C GLN A 53 11.80 -28.11 1.38
N ALA A 54 12.25 -28.53 0.20
CA ALA A 54 12.38 -27.68 -0.98
C ALA A 54 11.01 -27.14 -1.45
N LEU A 55 9.96 -27.96 -1.42
CA LEU A 55 8.60 -27.52 -1.75
C LEU A 55 8.08 -26.48 -0.74
N ILE A 56 8.27 -26.71 0.56
CA ILE A 56 7.88 -25.75 1.61
C ILE A 56 8.64 -24.44 1.43
N GLN A 57 9.95 -24.49 1.18
CA GLN A 57 10.74 -23.28 0.94
C GLN A 57 10.28 -22.54 -0.32
N ALA A 58 10.00 -23.26 -1.41
CA ALA A 58 9.47 -22.66 -2.64
C ALA A 58 8.11 -21.99 -2.42
N LEU A 59 7.21 -22.59 -1.61
CA LEU A 59 5.92 -21.98 -1.25
C LEU A 59 6.08 -20.74 -0.34
N VAL A 60 7.07 -20.74 0.55
CA VAL A 60 7.41 -19.57 1.36
C VAL A 60 7.94 -18.45 0.48
N ASP A 61 8.89 -18.76 -0.42
CA ASP A 61 9.48 -17.80 -1.35
C ASP A 61 8.42 -17.20 -2.30
N ASP A 62 7.51 -18.04 -2.82
CA ASP A 62 6.40 -17.61 -3.69
C ASP A 62 5.39 -16.74 -2.94
N LYS A 63 5.07 -17.09 -1.69
CA LYS A 63 4.23 -16.26 -0.81
C LYS A 63 4.89 -14.90 -0.53
N GLU A 64 6.17 -14.87 -0.23
CA GLU A 64 6.92 -13.63 0.01
C GLU A 64 7.00 -12.78 -1.25
N SER A 65 7.28 -13.39 -2.41
CA SER A 65 7.31 -12.70 -3.70
C SER A 65 5.94 -12.12 -4.05
N THR A 66 4.87 -12.91 -3.90
CA THR A 66 3.50 -12.45 -4.10
C THR A 66 3.16 -11.31 -3.14
N GLY A 67 3.57 -11.42 -1.87
CA GLY A 67 3.40 -10.36 -0.87
C GLY A 67 4.08 -9.06 -1.28
N LYS A 68 5.34 -9.12 -1.74
CA LYS A 68 6.09 -7.97 -2.28
C LYS A 68 5.38 -7.35 -3.49
N ASN A 69 5.00 -8.17 -4.46
CA ASN A 69 4.28 -7.71 -5.66
C ASN A 69 2.95 -7.01 -5.32
N VAL A 70 2.23 -7.48 -4.29
CA VAL A 70 0.99 -6.83 -3.84
C VAL A 70 1.29 -5.49 -3.17
N ILE A 71 2.34 -5.40 -2.34
CA ILE A 71 2.74 -4.14 -1.70
C ILE A 71 3.14 -3.11 -2.75
N GLU A 72 3.98 -3.47 -3.71
CA GLU A 72 4.39 -2.59 -4.82
C GLU A 72 3.17 -2.07 -5.61
N ARG A 73 2.22 -2.95 -5.92
CA ARG A 73 0.97 -2.54 -6.59
C ARG A 73 0.11 -1.61 -5.75
N ILE A 74 0.09 -1.77 -4.42
CA ILE A 74 -0.64 -0.86 -3.52
C ILE A 74 0.03 0.51 -3.50
N GLU A 75 1.37 0.56 -3.45
CA GLU A 75 2.14 1.80 -3.51
C GLU A 75 1.88 2.54 -4.83
N ASP A 76 1.95 1.83 -5.96
CA ASP A 76 1.65 2.38 -7.29
C ASP A 76 0.22 2.94 -7.38
N LEU A 77 -0.77 2.20 -6.88
CA LEU A 77 -2.16 2.65 -6.86
C LEU A 77 -2.35 3.88 -5.96
N THR A 78 -1.63 3.94 -4.84
CA THR A 78 -1.69 5.07 -3.91
C THR A 78 -1.07 6.32 -4.54
N ALA A 79 0.08 6.17 -5.23
CA ALA A 79 0.69 7.25 -5.98
C ALA A 79 -0.24 7.74 -7.12
N GLY A 80 -0.79 6.82 -7.90
CA GLY A 80 -1.73 7.17 -8.97
C GLY A 80 -3.01 7.85 -8.46
N ALA A 81 -3.51 7.48 -7.28
CA ALA A 81 -4.65 8.17 -6.66
C ALA A 81 -4.31 9.62 -6.26
N ALA A 82 -3.08 9.87 -5.78
CA ALA A 82 -2.60 11.21 -5.50
C ALA A 82 -2.52 12.07 -6.77
N ASP A 83 -1.99 11.51 -7.86
CA ASP A 83 -1.92 12.18 -9.17
C ASP A 83 -3.30 12.54 -9.72
N VAL A 84 -4.27 11.63 -9.60
CA VAL A 84 -5.66 11.90 -10.03
C VAL A 84 -6.28 13.04 -9.23
N GLN A 85 -6.02 13.11 -7.92
CA GLN A 85 -6.52 14.18 -7.07
C GLN A 85 -5.89 15.54 -7.41
N ASP A 86 -4.59 15.57 -7.71
CA ASP A 86 -3.90 16.76 -8.21
C ASP A 86 -4.50 17.23 -9.54
N LEU A 87 -4.66 16.32 -10.51
CA LEU A 87 -5.29 16.61 -11.80
C LEU A 87 -6.71 17.16 -11.65
N LYS A 88 -7.52 16.57 -10.77
CA LYS A 88 -8.87 17.06 -10.48
C LYS A 88 -8.85 18.49 -9.94
N THR A 89 -7.92 18.79 -9.05
CA THR A 89 -7.75 20.15 -8.50
C THR A 89 -7.35 21.11 -9.62
N LYS A 90 -6.36 20.76 -10.46
CA LYS A 90 -5.95 21.56 -11.63
C LYS A 90 -7.10 21.81 -12.62
N ILE A 91 -7.94 20.81 -12.88
CA ILE A 91 -9.13 20.93 -13.74
C ILE A 91 -10.15 21.91 -13.13
N ASN A 92 -10.47 21.76 -11.84
CA ASN A 92 -11.40 22.65 -11.15
C ASN A 92 -10.94 24.12 -11.21
N MET A 93 -9.63 24.35 -11.09
CA MET A 93 -9.04 25.69 -11.19
C MET A 93 -9.15 26.32 -12.58
N LEU A 94 -9.08 25.51 -13.63
CA LEU A 94 -9.18 25.97 -15.02
C LEU A 94 -10.63 26.18 -15.47
N GLY A 95 -11.55 25.32 -15.02
CA GLY A 95 -12.92 25.28 -15.50
C GLY A 95 -13.97 25.93 -14.59
N GLU A 96 -13.57 26.49 -13.45
CA GLU A 96 -14.50 27.01 -12.42
C GLU A 96 -15.54 25.96 -12.00
N TYR A 97 -15.14 24.68 -11.98
CA TYR A 97 -15.98 23.58 -11.53
C TYR A 97 -15.75 23.32 -10.05
N GLY A 98 -16.81 23.37 -9.25
CA GLY A 98 -16.74 23.09 -7.82
C GLY A 98 -17.78 23.83 -7.01
N ASN A 99 -17.67 23.71 -5.69
CA ASN A 99 -18.48 24.42 -4.73
C ASN A 99 -17.68 25.63 -4.23
N PHE A 100 -18.20 26.82 -4.51
CA PHE A 100 -17.52 28.07 -4.19
C PHE A 100 -18.46 29.02 -3.45
N ASN A 101 -17.87 29.80 -2.55
CA ASN A 101 -18.51 30.97 -1.97
C ASN A 101 -17.68 32.19 -2.33
N GLU A 102 -18.33 33.15 -2.99
CA GLU A 102 -17.72 34.36 -3.54
C GLU A 102 -18.17 35.59 -2.74
N VAL A 103 -17.20 36.41 -2.34
CA VAL A 103 -17.43 37.66 -1.60
C VAL A 103 -16.71 38.81 -2.29
N PHE A 104 -17.46 39.87 -2.58
CA PHE A 104 -16.95 41.10 -3.19
C PHE A 104 -16.89 42.22 -2.17
N SER A 105 -15.76 42.93 -2.14
CA SER A 105 -15.57 44.17 -1.41
C SER A 105 -15.50 45.34 -2.37
N TYR A 106 -15.98 46.49 -1.93
CA TYR A 106 -16.11 47.69 -2.73
C TYR A 106 -15.33 48.84 -2.10
N ASP A 107 -14.75 49.71 -2.94
CA ASP A 107 -14.17 50.97 -2.50
C ASP A 107 -15.25 52.05 -2.25
N THR A 108 -14.82 53.24 -1.84
CA THR A 108 -15.72 54.37 -1.58
C THR A 108 -16.37 54.95 -2.85
N SER A 109 -15.82 54.65 -4.03
CA SER A 109 -16.38 55.04 -5.33
C SER A 109 -17.36 54.00 -5.87
N GLY A 110 -17.57 52.90 -5.14
CA GLY A 110 -18.47 51.81 -5.51
C GLY A 110 -17.86 50.78 -6.46
N ASN A 111 -16.55 50.84 -6.75
CA ASN A 111 -15.90 49.83 -7.58
C ASN A 111 -15.51 48.62 -6.74
N VAL A 112 -15.53 47.43 -7.34
CA VAL A 112 -14.99 46.23 -6.71
C VAL A 112 -13.49 46.40 -6.52
N ASN A 113 -13.00 46.36 -5.28
CA ASN A 113 -11.56 46.43 -4.98
C ASN A 113 -10.96 45.09 -4.56
N LYS A 114 -11.80 44.12 -4.14
CA LYS A 114 -11.36 42.77 -3.81
C LYS A 114 -12.46 41.74 -4.06
N HIS A 115 -12.08 40.61 -4.63
CA HIS A 115 -12.91 39.43 -4.78
C HIS A 115 -12.25 38.26 -4.03
N THR A 116 -12.95 37.64 -3.09
CA THR A 116 -12.45 36.48 -2.33
C THR A 116 -13.33 35.27 -2.62
N VAL A 117 -12.69 34.18 -3.02
CA VAL A 117 -13.33 32.89 -3.29
C VAL A 117 -12.81 31.87 -2.29
N THR A 118 -13.74 31.14 -1.69
CA THR A 118 -13.48 30.04 -0.75
C THR A 118 -14.22 28.78 -1.20
N GLY A 119 -13.84 27.61 -0.70
CA GLY A 119 -14.43 26.32 -1.08
C GLY A 119 -13.38 25.39 -1.67
N ASP A 120 -13.75 24.68 -2.73
CA ASP A 120 -12.91 23.64 -3.35
C ASP A 120 -11.58 24.19 -3.89
N VAL A 121 -11.58 25.45 -4.35
CA VAL A 121 -10.38 26.20 -4.77
C VAL A 121 -10.49 27.60 -4.19
N ALA A 122 -9.62 27.92 -3.24
CA ALA A 122 -9.57 29.24 -2.64
C ALA A 122 -8.64 30.17 -3.44
N PHE A 123 -9.10 31.38 -3.72
CA PHE A 123 -8.27 32.43 -4.32
C PHE A 123 -8.78 33.82 -3.96
N THR A 124 -7.91 34.81 -4.11
CA THR A 124 -8.28 36.23 -4.00
C THR A 124 -7.90 36.96 -5.27
N ILE A 125 -8.70 37.95 -5.67
CA ILE A 125 -8.34 38.90 -6.72
C ILE A 125 -8.38 40.30 -6.10
N ASP A 126 -7.25 40.98 -6.07
CA ASP A 126 -7.15 42.39 -5.72
C ASP A 126 -7.27 43.23 -6.99
N TYR A 127 -8.13 44.25 -6.99
CA TYR A 127 -8.32 45.18 -8.11
C TYR A 127 -7.79 46.56 -7.73
N VAL A 128 -6.89 47.09 -8.54
CA VAL A 128 -6.25 48.39 -8.29
C VAL A 128 -6.56 49.32 -9.45
N TYR A 129 -7.12 50.48 -9.14
CA TYR A 129 -7.56 51.48 -10.12
C TYR A 129 -6.53 52.60 -10.25
N THR A 130 -6.27 53.04 -11.47
CA THR A 130 -5.49 54.27 -11.72
C THR A 130 -6.36 55.49 -11.45
N ASP A 131 -7.66 55.38 -11.74
CA ASP A 131 -8.68 56.39 -11.46
C ASP A 131 -9.95 55.69 -10.96
N ALA A 132 -10.15 55.68 -9.64
CA ALA A 132 -11.31 55.06 -9.02
C ALA A 132 -12.61 55.84 -9.26
N ALA A 133 -12.54 57.16 -9.44
CA ALA A 133 -13.76 57.95 -9.66
C ALA A 133 -14.43 57.63 -11.00
N ASN A 134 -13.61 57.26 -12.00
CA ASN A 134 -14.06 56.88 -13.34
C ASN A 134 -13.99 55.36 -13.60
N GLY A 135 -13.66 54.55 -12.60
CA GLY A 135 -13.59 53.09 -12.73
C GLY A 135 -12.46 52.56 -13.63
N ILE A 136 -11.40 53.33 -13.85
CA ILE A 136 -10.28 52.94 -14.72
C ILE A 136 -9.34 51.99 -13.97
N LEU A 137 -9.46 50.69 -14.24
CA LEU A 137 -8.67 49.64 -13.60
C LEU A 137 -7.23 49.66 -14.13
N ASN A 138 -6.24 49.77 -13.22
CA ASN A 138 -4.82 49.66 -13.57
C ASN A 138 -4.44 48.20 -13.79
N TYR A 139 -4.63 47.40 -12.74
CA TYR A 139 -4.30 45.98 -12.75
C TYR A 139 -5.19 45.19 -11.80
N SER A 140 -5.26 43.88 -12.06
CA SER A 140 -5.81 42.90 -11.13
C SER A 140 -4.75 41.87 -10.77
N GLU A 141 -4.68 41.44 -9.52
CA GLU A 141 -3.79 40.38 -9.05
C GLU A 141 -4.59 39.24 -8.45
N LYS A 142 -4.67 38.10 -9.17
CA LYS A 142 -5.22 36.85 -8.64
C LYS A 142 -4.13 36.10 -7.88
N LYS A 143 -4.41 35.67 -6.66
CA LYS A 143 -3.51 34.92 -5.79
C LYS A 143 -4.18 33.64 -5.32
N TYR A 144 -3.46 32.53 -5.39
CA TYR A 144 -3.90 31.24 -4.89
C TYR A 144 -2.71 30.35 -4.56
N THR A 145 -2.95 29.26 -3.85
CA THR A 145 -1.97 28.21 -3.62
C THR A 145 -2.29 27.04 -4.55
N ASP A 146 -1.30 26.58 -5.31
CA ASP A 146 -1.47 25.42 -6.18
C ASP A 146 -1.47 24.11 -5.38
N PRO A 147 -1.81 22.96 -5.99
CA PRO A 147 -1.81 21.68 -5.29
C PRO A 147 -0.44 21.23 -4.76
N GLU A 148 0.65 21.76 -5.32
CA GLU A 148 2.02 21.52 -4.86
C GLU A 148 2.42 22.43 -3.68
N GLY A 149 1.49 23.28 -3.21
CA GLY A 149 1.70 24.20 -2.10
C GLY A 149 2.41 25.50 -2.48
N LYS A 150 2.64 25.77 -3.77
CA LYS A 150 3.32 26.99 -4.24
C LYS A 150 2.33 28.14 -4.34
N ASN A 151 2.81 29.33 -4.05
CA ASN A 151 2.00 30.54 -4.18
C ASN A 151 2.04 31.02 -5.63
N VAL A 152 0.88 31.05 -6.27
CA VAL A 152 0.73 31.53 -7.64
C VAL A 152 0.07 32.90 -7.63
N THR A 153 0.70 33.86 -8.30
CA THR A 153 0.15 35.20 -8.55
C THR A 153 0.03 35.43 -10.04
N ILE A 154 -1.19 35.74 -10.51
CA ILE A 154 -1.47 36.13 -11.88
C ILE A 154 -1.83 37.62 -11.88
N LYS A 155 -0.95 38.44 -12.43
CA LYS A 155 -1.15 39.88 -12.58
C LYS A 155 -1.60 40.19 -14.01
N LYS A 156 -2.74 40.88 -14.14
CA LYS A 156 -3.22 41.43 -15.41
C LYS A 156 -3.14 42.95 -15.37
N ILE A 157 -2.42 43.55 -16.31
CA ILE A 157 -2.32 45.01 -16.46
C ILE A 157 -3.18 45.41 -17.65
N TYR A 158 -4.04 46.41 -17.45
CA TYR A 158 -5.01 46.87 -18.44
C TYR A 158 -4.51 48.16 -19.11
N THR A 159 -4.67 48.21 -20.42
CA THR A 159 -4.36 49.40 -21.24
C THR A 159 -5.62 49.87 -21.94
N TYR A 160 -5.74 51.18 -22.13
CA TYR A 160 -6.97 51.82 -22.60
C TYR A 160 -6.70 52.73 -23.79
N ASP A 161 -7.70 52.83 -24.65
CA ASP A 161 -7.81 53.90 -25.62
C ASP A 161 -8.14 55.21 -24.90
N SER A 162 -7.32 56.24 -25.11
CA SER A 162 -7.47 57.52 -24.41
C SER A 162 -8.64 58.36 -24.89
N ALA A 163 -9.19 58.08 -26.08
CA ALA A 163 -10.32 58.82 -26.64
C ALA A 163 -11.66 58.18 -26.27
N THR A 164 -11.75 56.84 -26.24
CA THR A 164 -13.00 56.14 -25.95
C THR A 164 -13.09 55.57 -24.54
N GLY A 165 -11.97 55.50 -23.81
CA GLY A 165 -11.90 54.87 -22.49
C GLY A 165 -12.07 53.35 -22.51
N ASN A 166 -12.01 52.72 -23.69
CA ASN A 166 -12.18 51.28 -23.83
C ASN A 166 -10.87 50.55 -23.57
N ILE A 167 -10.94 49.34 -23.00
CA ILE A 167 -9.77 48.46 -22.86
C ILE A 167 -9.28 48.06 -24.26
N THR A 168 -8.01 48.32 -24.56
CA THR A 168 -7.35 47.96 -25.82
C THR A 168 -6.40 46.78 -25.69
N GLY A 169 -5.99 46.45 -24.47
CA GLY A 169 -5.04 45.36 -24.25
C GLY A 169 -4.93 44.95 -22.80
N ILE A 170 -4.60 43.68 -22.61
CA ILE A 170 -4.35 43.08 -21.30
C ILE A 170 -3.02 42.34 -21.37
N SER A 171 -2.05 42.78 -20.57
CA SER A 171 -0.78 42.06 -20.37
C SER A 171 -0.87 41.19 -19.13
N THR A 172 -0.56 39.90 -19.26
CA THR A 172 -0.64 38.93 -18.15
C THR A 172 0.75 38.43 -17.78
N THR A 173 1.06 38.47 -16.48
CA THR A 173 2.28 37.91 -15.90
C THR A 173 1.92 36.94 -14.79
N THR A 174 2.51 35.75 -14.82
CA THR A 174 2.34 34.73 -13.77
C THR A 174 3.66 34.54 -13.03
N THR A 175 3.60 34.60 -11.69
CA THR A 175 4.72 34.32 -10.79
C THR A 175 4.35 33.14 -9.91
N ILE A 176 5.28 32.20 -9.74
CA ILE A 176 5.13 31.01 -8.89
C ILE A 176 6.32 31.02 -7.91
N VAL A 177 6.03 30.99 -6.60
CA VAL A 177 7.03 31.03 -5.51
C VAL A 177 6.80 29.89 -4.53
#